data_AF-A0A956CM06-F1
#
_entry.id   AF-A0A956CM06-F1
#
_cell.length_a   1.000
_cell.length_b   1.000
_cell.length_c   1.000
_cell.angle_alpha   90.00
_cell.angle_beta   90.00
_cell.angle_gamma   90.00
#
_symmetry.space_group_name_H-M   'P 1'
#
loop_
_entity.id
_entity.type
_entity.pdbx_description
1 polymer ?
#
loop_
_entity_poly.entity_id
_entity_poly.type
_entity_poly.pdbx_seq_one_letter_code
_entity_poly.pdbx_strand_id
1 'polypeptide(L)'
;KGAFTGAIKRREGRFVAANHGTLFLDEIGELPLDAQVKLLRVLQEGECTPVGADNPVKVDARIVCATNRDLRELVAEGKFREDLYYRIKVIELRVPPLRERTGDVALLIEHFLRRLRHAGLRVTGVAPAVVAALQQHPFPGNVRELEHAIMHAAVLAHGQELDVEHLPREIRGESDDKRSSNSPLRSLAAAIGEFEREYLRRAISHTEGRRQQAADLLGISRKSLWQKLRKHGLGDASGDGGADSE
;
A
#
# COMPACT_ATOMS: atom_id res chain seq x y z
N LYS A 1 -23.37 44.05 -5.60
CA LYS A 1 -24.24 43.21 -6.46
C LYS A 1 -23.42 41.98 -6.87
N GLY A 2 -23.88 40.78 -6.51
CA GLY A 2 -23.32 39.50 -6.96
C GLY A 2 -22.62 38.67 -5.88
N ALA A 3 -23.37 38.05 -4.96
CA ALA A 3 -22.89 36.90 -4.18
C ALA A 3 -24.09 35.98 -3.88
N PHE A 4 -24.48 35.21 -4.88
CA PHE A 4 -25.45 34.13 -4.78
C PHE A 4 -24.76 32.91 -4.16
N THR A 5 -24.55 32.92 -2.84
CA THR A 5 -24.50 31.70 -2.03
C THR A 5 -25.18 32.06 -0.70
N GLY A 6 -26.20 31.31 -0.30
CA GLY A 6 -27.04 31.58 0.88
C GLY A 6 -26.32 31.39 2.22
N ALA A 7 -25.24 32.11 2.46
CA ALA A 7 -24.44 32.02 3.68
C ALA A 7 -25.06 32.89 4.80
N ILE A 8 -26.04 32.33 5.50
CA ILE A 8 -26.72 32.93 6.66
C ILE A 8 -25.81 33.01 7.92
N LYS A 9 -24.58 32.46 7.88
CA LYS A 9 -23.60 32.60 8.97
C LYS A 9 -22.20 32.93 8.45
N ARG A 10 -21.63 34.03 8.97
CA ARG A 10 -20.22 34.37 8.85
C ARG A 10 -19.41 33.26 9.55
N ARG A 11 -18.72 32.42 8.77
CA ARG A 11 -17.78 31.43 9.31
C ARG A 11 -16.42 32.10 9.47
N GLU A 12 -15.84 31.96 10.66
CA GLU A 12 -14.49 32.42 10.94
C GLU A 12 -13.48 31.61 10.11
N GLY A 13 -12.50 32.31 9.53
CA GLY A 13 -11.46 31.68 8.71
C GLY A 13 -10.45 30.92 9.57
N ARG A 14 -9.84 29.87 9.01
CA ARG A 14 -8.91 29.00 9.76
C ARG A 14 -7.67 29.74 10.27
N PHE A 15 -7.16 30.73 9.54
CA PHE A 15 -6.04 31.56 10.00
C PHE A 15 -6.42 32.39 11.23
N VAL A 16 -7.59 33.03 11.21
CA VAL A 16 -8.08 33.85 12.33
C VAL A 16 -8.33 32.97 13.56
N ALA A 17 -8.95 31.81 13.37
CA ALA A 17 -9.18 30.84 14.44
C ALA A 17 -7.87 30.28 15.05
N ALA A 18 -6.76 30.31 14.31
CA ALA A 18 -5.44 29.87 14.76
C ALA A 18 -4.55 31.02 15.22
N ASN A 19 -5.07 32.24 15.38
CA ASN A 19 -4.29 33.38 15.85
C ASN A 19 -3.72 33.11 17.25
N HIS A 20 -2.43 33.39 17.42
CA HIS A 20 -1.56 33.00 18.55
C HIS A 20 -1.51 31.48 18.84
N GLY A 21 -1.84 30.65 17.84
CA GLY A 21 -1.88 29.20 17.93
C GLY A 21 -1.03 28.52 16.86
N THR A 22 -1.42 27.30 16.48
CA THR A 22 -0.78 26.53 15.41
C THR A 22 -1.81 26.13 14.36
N LEU A 23 -1.50 26.38 13.09
CA LEU A 23 -2.28 25.94 11.95
C LEU A 23 -1.55 24.80 11.24
N PHE A 24 -2.18 23.63 11.21
CA PHE A 24 -1.71 22.47 10.45
C PHE A 24 -2.38 22.46 9.06
N LEU A 25 -1.56 22.47 8.02
CA LEU A 25 -1.99 22.41 6.61
C LEU A 25 -1.55 21.07 6.03
N ASP A 26 -2.50 20.16 5.84
CA ASP A 26 -2.24 18.89 5.16
C ASP A 26 -2.30 19.04 3.64
N GLU A 27 -1.59 18.18 2.93
CA GLU A 27 -1.55 18.12 1.46
C GLU A 27 -1.25 19.47 0.76
N ILE A 28 -0.27 20.22 1.27
CA ILE A 28 0.06 21.57 0.74
C ILE A 28 0.40 21.58 -0.76
N GLY A 29 0.90 20.46 -1.28
CA GLY A 29 1.22 20.30 -2.70
C GLY A 29 0.00 20.27 -3.64
N GLU A 30 -1.21 20.07 -3.11
CA GLU A 30 -2.47 20.10 -3.88
C GLU A 30 -3.10 21.50 -3.95
N LEU A 31 -2.51 22.50 -3.28
CA LEU A 31 -3.05 23.85 -3.31
C LEU A 31 -3.02 24.44 -4.73
N PRO A 32 -4.14 24.99 -5.22
CA PRO A 32 -4.16 25.77 -6.46
C PRO A 32 -3.22 26.99 -6.39
N LEU A 33 -2.67 27.42 -7.52
CA LEU A 33 -1.70 28.53 -7.59
C LEU A 33 -2.23 29.84 -6.99
N ASP A 34 -3.52 30.15 -7.10
CA ASP A 34 -4.11 31.35 -6.51
C ASP A 34 -4.18 31.26 -4.97
N ALA A 35 -4.41 30.07 -4.44
CA ALA A 35 -4.37 29.80 -3.00
C ALA A 35 -2.92 29.88 -2.47
N GLN A 36 -1.94 29.42 -3.25
CA GLN A 36 -0.51 29.56 -2.91
C GLN A 36 -0.10 31.03 -2.75
N VAL A 37 -0.58 31.93 -3.62
CA VAL A 37 -0.31 33.38 -3.50
C VAL A 37 -0.93 33.95 -2.23
N LYS A 38 -2.16 33.56 -1.89
CA LYS A 38 -2.83 34.00 -0.66
C LYS A 38 -2.09 33.50 0.59
N LEU A 39 -1.66 32.24 0.59
CA LEU A 39 -0.87 31.67 1.68
C LEU A 39 0.48 32.38 1.84
N LEU A 40 1.17 32.67 0.73
CA LEU A 40 2.43 33.40 0.75
C LEU A 40 2.28 34.77 1.41
N ARG A 41 1.20 35.52 1.11
CA ARG A 41 0.92 36.80 1.77
C ARG A 41 0.75 36.65 3.27
N VAL A 42 0.00 35.64 3.73
CA VAL A 42 -0.14 35.39 5.17
C VAL A 42 1.23 35.09 5.82
N LEU A 43 2.07 34.28 5.16
CA LEU A 43 3.40 33.92 5.66
C LEU A 43 4.41 35.07 5.63
N GLN A 44 4.22 36.08 4.77
CA GLN A 44 5.12 37.23 4.62
C GLN A 44 4.68 38.42 5.47
N GLU A 45 3.40 38.78 5.38
CA GLU A 45 2.83 40.01 5.94
C GLU A 45 2.16 39.77 7.30
N GLY A 46 1.85 38.51 7.65
CA GLY A 46 1.08 38.20 8.87
C GLY A 46 -0.35 38.73 8.78
N GLU A 47 -0.91 38.83 7.58
CA GLU A 47 -2.22 39.40 7.31
C GLU A 47 -3.04 38.50 6.39
N CYS A 48 -4.33 38.38 6.65
CA CYS A 48 -5.26 37.65 5.80
C CYS A 48 -6.54 38.46 5.56
N THR A 49 -7.08 38.40 4.34
CA THR A 49 -8.30 39.12 3.97
C THR A 49 -9.50 38.16 3.96
N PRO A 50 -10.53 38.38 4.81
CA PRO A 50 -11.74 37.58 4.77
C PRO A 50 -12.46 37.71 3.42
N VAL A 51 -13.11 36.63 2.98
CA VAL A 51 -13.87 36.66 1.72
C VAL A 51 -14.99 37.70 1.82
N GLY A 52 -15.01 38.65 0.89
CA GLY A 52 -15.99 39.73 0.84
C GLY A 52 -15.70 40.91 1.77
N ALA A 53 -14.54 40.95 2.42
CA ALA A 53 -14.02 42.12 3.12
C ALA A 53 -12.86 42.73 2.34
N ASP A 54 -12.73 44.06 2.40
CA ASP A 54 -11.61 44.78 1.76
C ASP A 54 -10.42 44.95 2.71
N ASN A 55 -10.68 44.89 4.03
CA ASN A 55 -9.67 45.14 5.03
C ASN A 55 -8.96 43.84 5.46
N PRO A 56 -7.62 43.81 5.45
CA PRO A 56 -6.86 42.69 6.00
C PRO A 56 -7.02 42.62 7.53
N VAL A 57 -6.83 41.42 8.06
CA VAL A 57 -6.81 41.12 9.50
C VAL A 57 -5.44 40.55 9.84
N LYS A 58 -4.79 41.09 10.87
CA LYS A 58 -3.51 40.56 11.37
C LYS A 58 -3.72 39.20 12.03
N VAL A 59 -2.80 38.30 11.73
CA VAL A 59 -2.75 36.93 12.22
C VAL A 59 -1.30 36.54 12.49
N ASP A 60 -1.08 36.01 13.69
CA ASP A 60 0.19 35.48 14.14
C ASP A 60 -0.03 34.01 14.48
N ALA A 61 0.35 33.10 13.58
CA ALA A 61 0.14 31.67 13.78
C ALA A 61 1.39 30.89 13.37
N ARG A 62 1.74 29.87 14.17
CA ARG A 62 2.74 28.89 13.79
C ARG A 62 2.15 28.00 12.69
N ILE A 63 2.81 27.93 11.54
CA ILE A 63 2.37 27.09 10.43
C ILE A 63 3.16 25.78 10.44
N VAL A 64 2.44 24.65 10.32
CA VAL A 64 3.01 23.33 10.10
C VAL A 64 2.36 22.74 8.86
N CYS A 65 3.15 22.41 7.84
CA CYS A 65 2.65 21.85 6.59
C CYS A 65 3.05 20.39 6.44
N ALA A 66 2.21 19.60 5.78
CA ALA A 66 2.51 18.24 5.34
C ALA A 66 2.18 18.07 3.86
N THR A 67 2.85 17.12 3.20
CA THR A 67 2.60 16.73 1.81
C THR A 67 3.18 15.34 1.54
N ASN A 68 2.54 14.61 0.64
CA ASN A 68 3.03 13.34 0.08
C ASN A 68 3.72 13.50 -1.28
N ARG A 69 3.76 14.73 -1.83
CA ARG A 69 4.40 15.07 -3.12
C ARG A 69 5.74 15.75 -2.92
N ASP A 70 6.67 15.53 -3.84
CA ASP A 70 7.94 16.26 -3.88
C ASP A 70 7.69 17.69 -4.38
N LEU A 71 7.76 18.65 -3.46
CA LEU A 71 7.53 20.06 -3.80
C LEU A 71 8.58 20.63 -4.76
N ARG A 72 9.81 20.10 -4.78
CA ARG A 72 10.84 20.57 -5.74
C ARG A 72 10.46 20.19 -7.16
N GLU A 73 9.95 18.98 -7.35
CA GLU A 73 9.42 18.55 -8.66
C GLU A 73 8.24 19.42 -9.08
N LEU A 74 7.32 19.73 -8.15
CA LEU A 74 6.18 20.61 -8.45
C LEU A 74 6.60 22.05 -8.80
N VAL A 75 7.68 22.55 -8.21
CA VAL A 75 8.28 23.84 -8.58
C VAL A 75 8.83 23.78 -10.00
N ALA A 76 9.58 22.73 -10.34
CA ALA A 76 10.11 22.54 -11.69
C ALA A 76 9.01 22.41 -12.76
N GLU A 77 7.87 21.81 -12.40
CA GLU A 77 6.68 21.69 -13.27
C GLU A 77 5.82 22.97 -13.31
N GLY A 78 6.15 24.01 -12.55
CA GLY A 78 5.35 25.25 -12.45
C GLY A 78 3.99 25.07 -11.75
N LYS A 79 3.78 23.94 -11.07
CA LYS A 79 2.56 23.64 -10.28
C LYS A 79 2.64 24.15 -8.86
N PHE A 80 3.85 24.46 -8.39
CA PHE A 80 4.09 25.05 -7.08
C PHE A 80 5.02 26.25 -7.20
N ARG A 81 4.74 27.32 -6.45
CA ARG A 81 5.55 28.53 -6.53
C ARG A 81 6.85 28.38 -5.75
N GLU A 82 7.95 28.79 -6.37
CA GLU A 82 9.28 28.75 -5.76
C GLU A 82 9.38 29.61 -4.49
N ASP A 83 8.77 30.80 -4.51
CA ASP A 83 8.74 31.73 -3.37
C ASP A 83 8.06 31.12 -2.12
N LEU A 84 6.93 30.44 -2.31
CA LEU A 84 6.24 29.72 -1.25
C LEU A 84 7.06 28.53 -0.75
N TYR A 85 7.68 27.77 -1.66
CA TYR A 85 8.49 26.60 -1.31
C TYR A 85 9.61 26.96 -0.33
N TYR A 86 10.38 28.03 -0.60
CA TYR A 86 11.43 28.48 0.32
C TYR A 86 10.88 29.05 1.62
N ARG A 87 9.66 29.62 1.62
CA ARG A 87 9.04 30.16 2.84
C ARG A 87 8.56 29.07 3.80
N ILE A 88 8.12 27.92 3.29
CA ILE A 88 7.65 26.80 4.13
C ILE A 88 8.77 25.80 4.47
N LYS A 89 9.77 25.65 3.60
CA LYS A 89 10.89 24.71 3.81
C LYS A 89 11.98 25.31 4.71
N VAL A 90 11.58 25.70 5.91
CA VAL A 90 12.52 26.19 6.95
C VAL A 90 13.10 25.01 7.73
N ILE A 91 12.23 24.12 8.22
CA ILE A 91 12.59 22.88 8.89
C ILE A 91 11.80 21.75 8.21
N GLU A 92 12.52 20.80 7.61
CA GLU A 92 11.93 19.67 6.91
C GLU A 92 12.05 18.41 7.78
N LEU A 93 10.93 17.71 7.98
CA LEU A 93 10.88 16.42 8.66
C LEU A 93 10.41 15.37 7.67
N ARG A 94 11.30 14.44 7.32
CA ARG A 94 10.95 13.29 6.48
C ARG A 94 10.35 12.19 7.35
N VAL A 95 9.09 11.84 7.08
CA VAL A 95 8.42 10.70 7.72
C VAL A 95 8.71 9.45 6.88
N PRO A 96 9.48 8.46 7.39
CA PRO A 96 9.79 7.26 6.63
C PRO A 96 8.54 6.37 6.47
N PRO A 97 8.38 5.70 5.32
CA PRO A 97 7.33 4.71 5.13
C PRO A 97 7.50 3.52 6.08
N LEU A 98 6.42 2.77 6.31
CA LEU A 98 6.39 1.68 7.28
C LEU A 98 7.43 0.58 6.97
N ARG A 99 7.69 0.29 5.70
CA ARG A 99 8.72 -0.66 5.25
C ARG A 99 10.15 -0.30 5.66
N GLU A 100 10.42 0.98 5.95
CA GLU A 100 11.74 1.46 6.41
C GLU A 100 11.84 1.43 7.95
N ARG A 101 10.75 1.04 8.65
CA ARG A 101 10.61 1.06 10.11
C ARG A 101 10.53 -0.36 10.67
N THR A 102 11.63 -1.12 10.55
CA THR A 102 11.70 -2.51 11.00
C THR A 102 11.36 -2.63 12.49
N GLY A 103 10.43 -3.53 12.83
CA GLY A 103 9.98 -3.76 14.20
C GLY A 103 8.70 -3.00 14.60
N ASP A 104 8.39 -1.88 13.94
CA ASP A 104 7.21 -1.08 14.27
C ASP A 104 5.89 -1.79 13.94
N VAL A 105 5.90 -2.68 12.94
CA VAL A 105 4.71 -3.46 12.55
C VAL A 105 4.14 -4.23 13.74
N ALA A 106 4.97 -4.90 14.54
CA ALA A 106 4.50 -5.67 15.69
C ALA A 106 3.85 -4.77 16.76
N LEU A 107 4.48 -3.63 17.06
CA LEU A 107 3.95 -2.64 18.01
C LEU A 107 2.64 -2.02 17.53
N LEU A 108 2.54 -1.74 16.23
CA LEU A 108 1.33 -1.18 15.62
C LEU A 108 0.18 -2.18 15.60
N ILE A 109 0.45 -3.47 15.36
CA ILE A 109 -0.56 -4.54 15.47
C ILE A 109 -1.17 -4.52 16.88
N GLU A 110 -0.34 -4.53 17.93
CA GLU A 110 -0.82 -4.49 19.30
C GLU A 110 -1.65 -3.22 19.59
N HIS A 111 -1.17 -2.07 19.12
CA HIS A 111 -1.88 -0.79 19.25
C HIS A 111 -3.28 -0.85 18.62
N PHE A 112 -3.41 -1.36 17.38
CA PHE A 112 -4.70 -1.43 16.70
C PHE A 112 -5.65 -2.42 17.34
N LEU A 113 -5.16 -3.58 17.79
CA LEU A 113 -5.98 -4.56 18.51
C LEU A 113 -6.52 -3.99 19.81
N ARG A 114 -5.70 -3.25 20.56
CA ARG A 114 -6.14 -2.56 21.77
C ARG A 114 -7.26 -1.56 21.45
N ARG A 115 -7.10 -0.79 20.37
CA ARG A 115 -8.12 0.18 19.92
C ARG A 115 -9.43 -0.50 19.50
N LEU A 116 -9.36 -1.63 18.80
CA LEU A 116 -10.53 -2.42 18.39
C LEU A 116 -11.26 -3.03 19.60
N ARG A 117 -10.53 -3.51 20.60
CA ARG A 117 -11.10 -3.98 21.87
C ARG A 117 -11.87 -2.89 22.61
N HIS A 118 -11.32 -1.66 22.64
CA HIS A 118 -12.03 -0.50 23.20
C HIS A 118 -13.29 -0.12 22.39
N ALA A 119 -13.30 -0.39 21.09
CA ALA A 119 -14.47 -0.21 20.22
C ALA A 119 -15.51 -1.35 20.33
N GLY A 120 -15.27 -2.36 21.16
CA GLY A 120 -16.21 -3.47 21.41
C GLY A 120 -16.01 -4.71 20.55
N LEU A 121 -15.02 -4.74 19.64
CA LEU A 121 -14.65 -5.97 18.94
C LEU A 121 -13.87 -6.90 19.86
N ARG A 122 -14.33 -8.15 19.98
CA ARG A 122 -13.60 -9.20 20.70
C ARG A 122 -12.58 -9.82 19.75
N VAL A 123 -11.34 -9.93 20.20
CA VAL A 123 -10.26 -10.66 19.52
C VAL A 123 -9.43 -11.32 20.62
N THR A 124 -9.39 -12.64 20.66
CA THR A 124 -8.73 -13.41 21.74
C THR A 124 -7.21 -13.38 21.61
N GLY A 125 -6.68 -13.30 20.39
CA GLY A 125 -5.24 -13.33 20.12
C GLY A 125 -4.89 -13.08 18.66
N VAL A 126 -3.60 -13.17 18.35
CA VAL A 126 -3.06 -13.13 16.98
C VAL A 126 -2.12 -14.29 16.79
N ALA A 127 -2.39 -15.12 15.78
CA ALA A 127 -1.52 -16.22 15.44
C ALA A 127 -0.14 -15.70 15.00
N PRO A 128 0.98 -16.37 15.37
CA PRO A 128 2.32 -15.97 14.93
C PRO A 128 2.46 -15.86 13.41
N ALA A 129 1.73 -16.69 12.65
CA ALA A 129 1.71 -16.66 11.20
C ALA A 129 1.14 -15.35 10.62
N VAL A 130 0.17 -14.72 11.30
CA VAL A 130 -0.37 -13.41 10.91
C VAL A 130 0.68 -12.31 11.08
N VAL A 131 1.39 -12.32 12.20
CA VAL A 131 2.46 -11.35 12.46
C VAL A 131 3.56 -11.50 11.40
N ALA A 132 3.96 -12.74 11.08
CA ALA A 132 4.95 -13.01 10.05
C ALA A 132 4.50 -12.54 8.66
N ALA A 133 3.25 -12.81 8.27
CA ALA A 133 2.68 -12.36 6.99
C ALA A 133 2.67 -10.82 6.89
N LEU A 134 2.22 -10.14 7.95
CA LEU A 134 2.21 -8.68 8.01
C LEU A 134 3.61 -8.08 7.97
N GLN A 135 4.59 -8.70 8.64
CA GLN A 135 5.99 -8.23 8.62
C GLN A 135 6.65 -8.34 7.24
N GLN A 136 6.22 -9.29 6.39
CA GLN A 136 6.74 -9.48 5.04
C GLN A 136 6.07 -8.57 4.01
N HIS A 137 4.92 -7.99 4.33
CA HIS A 137 4.16 -7.16 3.40
C HIS A 137 4.78 -5.75 3.24
N PRO A 138 4.91 -5.22 2.00
CA PRO A 138 5.59 -3.94 1.75
C PRO A 138 4.80 -2.69 2.17
N PHE A 139 3.50 -2.84 2.46
CA PHE A 139 2.57 -1.77 2.85
C PHE A 139 2.65 -0.49 1.98
N PRO A 140 2.27 -0.53 0.68
CA PRO A 140 2.16 0.67 -0.13
C PRO A 140 1.28 1.77 0.49
N GLY A 141 0.22 1.40 1.21
CA GLY A 141 -0.65 2.30 1.97
C GLY A 141 -0.18 2.60 3.40
N ASN A 142 1.04 2.17 3.75
CA ASN A 142 1.68 2.39 5.05
C ASN A 142 0.79 1.98 6.25
N VAL A 143 0.82 2.77 7.32
CA VAL A 143 0.12 2.51 8.58
C VAL A 143 -1.40 2.39 8.39
N ARG A 144 -2.00 3.12 7.44
CA ARG A 144 -3.43 3.04 7.14
C ARG A 144 -3.83 1.68 6.57
N GLU A 145 -3.00 1.12 5.70
CA GLU A 145 -3.23 -0.22 5.15
C GLU A 145 -3.08 -1.30 6.22
N LEU A 146 -2.07 -1.20 7.09
CA LEU A 146 -1.93 -2.11 8.23
C LEU A 146 -3.16 -2.04 9.16
N GLU A 147 -3.63 -0.83 9.47
CA GLU A 147 -4.84 -0.63 10.29
C GLU A 147 -6.07 -1.29 9.66
N HIS A 148 -6.28 -1.08 8.36
CA HIS A 148 -7.36 -1.70 7.61
C HIS A 148 -7.26 -3.23 7.59
N ALA A 149 -6.06 -3.78 7.40
CA ALA A 149 -5.83 -5.22 7.39
C ALA A 149 -6.19 -5.88 8.73
N ILE A 150 -5.78 -5.26 9.83
CA ILE A 150 -6.10 -5.73 11.18
C ILE A 150 -7.60 -5.60 11.48
N MET A 151 -8.22 -4.50 11.06
CA MET A 151 -9.67 -4.32 11.21
C MET A 151 -10.46 -5.36 10.41
N HIS A 152 -10.09 -5.58 9.15
CA HIS A 152 -10.68 -6.60 8.29
C HIS A 152 -10.60 -7.98 8.93
N ALA A 153 -9.40 -8.35 9.39
CA ALA A 153 -9.20 -9.65 10.00
C ALA A 153 -9.96 -9.81 11.33
N ALA A 154 -10.05 -8.75 12.15
CA ALA A 154 -10.80 -8.78 13.41
C ALA A 154 -12.31 -8.95 13.20
N VAL A 155 -12.85 -8.39 12.11
CA VAL A 155 -14.26 -8.57 11.75
C VAL A 155 -14.54 -10.00 11.32
N LEU A 156 -13.65 -10.60 10.52
CA LEU A 156 -13.82 -11.98 10.03
C LEU A 156 -13.55 -13.05 11.09
N ALA A 157 -12.69 -12.79 12.07
CA ALA A 157 -12.39 -13.73 13.14
C ALA A 157 -13.56 -13.95 14.11
N HIS A 158 -14.62 -13.14 14.06
CA HIS A 158 -15.85 -13.30 14.86
C HIS A 158 -15.62 -13.54 16.37
N GLY A 159 -14.63 -12.87 16.97
CA GLY A 159 -14.31 -13.07 18.39
C GLY A 159 -13.19 -14.05 18.69
N GLN A 160 -12.65 -14.74 17.69
CA GLN A 160 -11.59 -15.74 17.82
C GLN A 160 -10.19 -15.14 17.63
N GLU A 161 -9.20 -16.01 17.55
CA GLU A 161 -7.82 -15.66 17.27
C GLU A 161 -7.66 -15.27 15.79
N LEU A 162 -6.88 -14.23 15.53
CA LEU A 162 -6.58 -13.82 14.17
C LEU A 162 -5.65 -14.83 13.49
N ASP A 163 -6.18 -15.51 12.48
CA ASP A 163 -5.43 -16.36 11.57
C ASP A 163 -5.24 -15.73 10.18
N VAL A 164 -4.31 -16.25 9.38
CA VAL A 164 -3.88 -15.74 8.08
C VAL A 164 -5.05 -15.64 7.10
N GLU A 165 -6.01 -16.56 7.15
CA GLU A 165 -7.21 -16.56 6.30
C GLU A 165 -8.10 -15.31 6.46
N HIS A 166 -8.04 -14.68 7.64
CA HIS A 166 -8.78 -13.46 7.93
C HIS A 166 -8.12 -12.22 7.34
N LEU A 167 -6.86 -12.30 6.91
CA LEU A 167 -6.17 -11.16 6.29
C LEU A 167 -6.73 -10.87 4.87
N PRO A 168 -6.62 -9.62 4.41
CA PRO A 168 -6.84 -9.29 3.00
C PRO A 168 -6.00 -10.17 2.07
N ARG A 169 -6.53 -10.47 0.87
CA ARG A 169 -5.88 -11.37 -0.10
C ARG A 169 -4.51 -10.87 -0.54
N GLU A 170 -4.40 -9.55 -0.66
CA GLU A 170 -3.18 -8.83 -1.04
C GLU A 170 -2.03 -9.12 -0.06
N ILE A 171 -2.34 -9.28 1.22
CA ILE A 171 -1.36 -9.56 2.28
C ILE A 171 -1.05 -11.04 2.40
N ARG A 172 -2.01 -11.91 2.07
CA ARG A 172 -1.81 -13.37 2.04
C ARG A 172 -0.86 -13.83 0.93
N GLY A 173 -0.47 -12.94 0.01
CA GLY A 173 0.24 -13.33 -1.20
C GLY A 173 -0.67 -14.04 -2.21
N GLU A 174 -1.99 -14.04 -1.97
CA GLU A 174 -3.03 -14.35 -2.95
C GLU A 174 -3.23 -13.13 -3.84
N SER A 175 -2.14 -12.68 -4.48
CA SER A 175 -2.21 -11.68 -5.53
C SER A 175 -3.18 -12.19 -6.58
N ASP A 176 -3.98 -11.28 -7.12
CA ASP A 176 -4.77 -11.48 -8.34
C ASP A 176 -3.79 -11.56 -9.53
N ASP A 177 -2.91 -12.58 -9.50
CA ASP A 177 -1.70 -12.74 -10.31
C ASP A 177 -2.03 -13.24 -11.72
N LYS A 178 -3.02 -12.57 -12.31
CA LYS A 178 -3.33 -12.56 -13.73
C LYS A 178 -3.41 -11.16 -14.32
N ARG A 179 -3.21 -10.06 -13.57
CA ARG A 179 -3.47 -8.71 -14.13
C ARG A 179 -2.50 -7.56 -13.81
N SER A 180 -1.24 -7.80 -13.45
CA SER A 180 -0.20 -6.75 -13.53
C SER A 180 0.76 -7.00 -14.69
N SER A 181 0.37 -6.44 -15.84
CA SER A 181 1.15 -6.30 -17.06
C SER A 181 2.31 -5.30 -16.88
N ASN A 182 3.40 -5.72 -16.23
CA ASN A 182 4.67 -4.99 -16.31
C ASN A 182 5.93 -5.88 -16.22
N SER A 183 5.80 -7.18 -16.42
CA SER A 183 6.95 -7.97 -16.87
C SER A 183 7.23 -7.65 -18.34
N PRO A 184 8.50 -7.49 -18.77
CA PRO A 184 8.79 -7.41 -20.20
C PRO A 184 8.12 -8.59 -20.89
N LEU A 185 7.40 -8.34 -22.00
CA LEU A 185 6.71 -9.39 -22.78
C LEU A 185 7.74 -10.48 -23.12
N ARG A 186 7.76 -11.55 -22.31
CA ARG A 186 8.60 -12.71 -22.57
C ARG A 186 8.08 -13.36 -23.85
N SER A 187 8.97 -14.01 -24.60
CA SER A 187 8.51 -14.75 -25.78
C SER A 187 7.45 -15.77 -25.35
N LEU A 188 6.41 -15.97 -26.18
CA LEU A 188 5.35 -16.93 -25.92
C LEU A 188 5.93 -18.33 -25.59
N ALA A 189 7.03 -18.69 -26.25
CA ALA A 189 7.76 -19.92 -25.99
C ALA A 189 8.33 -20.00 -24.55
N ALA A 190 8.87 -18.90 -24.02
CA ALA A 190 9.39 -18.86 -22.65
C ALA A 190 8.26 -18.95 -21.62
N ALA A 191 7.15 -18.23 -21.83
CA ALA A 191 5.99 -18.25 -20.94
C ALA A 191 5.34 -19.65 -20.87
N ILE A 192 5.15 -20.30 -22.03
CA ILE A 192 4.65 -21.68 -22.08
C ILE A 192 5.63 -22.64 -21.41
N GLY A 193 6.94 -22.44 -21.60
CA GLY A 193 7.97 -23.30 -21.00
C GLY A 193 8.00 -23.24 -19.47
N GLU A 194 7.90 -22.03 -18.89
CA GLU A 194 7.85 -21.84 -17.43
C GLU A 194 6.56 -22.42 -16.83
N PHE A 195 5.41 -22.15 -17.46
CA PHE A 195 4.14 -22.72 -17.04
C PHE A 195 4.17 -24.25 -17.08
N GLU A 196 4.67 -24.83 -18.18
CA GLU A 196 4.81 -26.28 -18.34
C GLU A 196 5.75 -26.87 -17.28
N ARG A 197 6.88 -26.23 -17.00
CA ARG A 197 7.84 -26.68 -15.97
C ARG A 197 7.23 -26.68 -14.57
N GLU A 198 6.56 -25.60 -14.19
CA GLU A 198 5.91 -25.48 -12.88
C GLU A 198 4.78 -26.50 -12.73
N TYR A 199 3.97 -26.69 -13.77
CA TYR A 199 2.87 -27.64 -13.75
C TYR A 199 3.36 -29.09 -13.63
N LEU A 200 4.44 -29.45 -14.35
CA LEU A 200 5.10 -30.75 -14.22
C LEU A 200 5.67 -30.99 -12.81
N ARG A 201 6.27 -29.96 -12.21
CA ARG A 201 6.80 -30.02 -10.84
C ARG A 201 5.68 -30.29 -9.84
N ARG A 202 4.57 -29.55 -9.93
CA ARG A 202 3.39 -29.73 -9.07
C ARG A 202 2.78 -31.12 -9.22
N ALA A 203 2.64 -31.61 -10.45
CA ALA A 203 2.10 -32.94 -10.70
C ALA A 203 2.97 -34.03 -10.06
N ILE A 204 4.30 -33.94 -10.17
CA ILE A 204 5.23 -34.88 -9.51
C ILE A 204 5.14 -34.79 -7.99
N SER A 205 5.10 -33.58 -7.42
CA SER A 205 4.99 -33.40 -5.98
C SER A 205 3.67 -33.95 -5.44
N HIS A 206 2.57 -33.75 -6.17
CA HIS A 206 1.24 -34.21 -5.77
C HIS A 206 1.09 -35.74 -5.85
N THR A 207 1.85 -36.41 -6.71
CA THR A 207 1.86 -37.86 -6.82
C THR A 207 3.05 -38.52 -6.12
N GLU A 208 3.77 -37.76 -5.26
CA GLU A 208 4.92 -38.26 -4.49
C GLU A 208 5.99 -38.93 -5.38
N GLY A 209 6.21 -38.41 -6.59
CA GLY A 209 7.17 -38.99 -7.53
C GLY A 209 6.65 -40.15 -8.38
N ARG A 210 5.39 -40.59 -8.20
CA ARG A 210 4.79 -41.67 -9.00
C ARG A 210 4.47 -41.18 -10.41
N ARG A 211 5.38 -41.47 -11.35
CA ARG A 211 5.35 -40.97 -12.74
C ARG A 211 4.12 -41.42 -13.54
N GLN A 212 3.62 -42.64 -13.32
CA GLN A 212 2.40 -43.09 -14.01
C GLN A 212 1.18 -42.28 -13.56
N GLN A 213 1.01 -42.12 -12.25
CA GLN A 213 -0.08 -41.32 -11.68
C GLN A 213 0.03 -39.84 -12.09
N ALA A 214 1.25 -39.30 -12.20
CA ALA A 214 1.45 -37.94 -12.71
C ALA A 214 1.07 -37.81 -14.19
N ALA A 215 1.35 -38.83 -15.01
CA ALA A 215 0.99 -38.85 -16.42
C ALA A 215 -0.54 -38.91 -16.60
N ASP A 216 -1.20 -39.77 -15.82
CA ASP A 216 -2.65 -39.91 -15.80
C ASP A 216 -3.34 -38.62 -15.32
N LEU A 217 -2.82 -37.99 -14.26
CA LEU A 217 -3.29 -36.69 -13.74
C LEU A 217 -3.16 -35.57 -14.78
N LEU A 218 -2.11 -35.61 -15.59
CA LEU A 218 -1.83 -34.63 -16.64
C LEU A 218 -2.53 -34.97 -17.98
N GLY A 219 -3.21 -36.11 -18.08
CA GLY A 219 -3.87 -36.57 -19.31
C GLY A 219 -2.90 -36.85 -20.47
N ILE A 220 -1.65 -37.19 -20.18
CA ILE A 220 -0.61 -37.47 -21.19
C ILE A 220 -0.04 -38.87 -21.02
N SER A 221 0.55 -39.42 -22.09
CA SER A 221 1.25 -40.70 -21.99
C SER A 221 2.51 -40.58 -21.11
N ARG A 222 2.88 -41.67 -20.43
CA ARG A 222 4.12 -41.77 -19.63
C ARG A 222 5.38 -41.38 -20.45
N LYS A 223 5.40 -41.74 -21.74
CA LYS A 223 6.46 -41.37 -22.68
C LYS A 223 6.54 -39.86 -22.90
N SER A 224 5.39 -39.20 -23.08
CA SER A 224 5.28 -37.74 -23.22
C SER A 224 5.71 -37.01 -21.95
N LEU A 225 5.29 -37.52 -20.78
CA LEU A 225 5.74 -37.00 -19.48
C LEU A 225 7.26 -37.04 -19.36
N TRP A 226 7.88 -38.18 -19.68
CA TRP A 226 9.34 -38.35 -19.58
C TRP A 226 10.11 -37.38 -20.49
N GLN A 227 9.65 -37.21 -21.74
CA GLN A 227 10.22 -36.25 -22.68
C GLN A 227 10.14 -34.81 -22.16
N LYS A 228 8.99 -34.42 -21.59
CA LYS A 228 8.77 -33.08 -21.02
C LYS A 228 9.60 -32.84 -19.77
N LEU A 229 9.74 -33.83 -18.88
CA LEU A 229 10.60 -33.72 -17.69
C LEU A 229 12.07 -33.55 -18.05
N ARG A 230 12.56 -34.29 -19.04
CA ARG A 230 13.94 -34.17 -19.52
C ARG A 230 14.18 -32.81 -20.20
N LYS A 231 13.22 -32.34 -20.99
CA LYS A 231 13.28 -31.01 -21.64
C LYS A 231 13.38 -29.87 -20.62
N HIS A 232 12.75 -30.01 -19.46
CA HIS A 232 12.72 -28.98 -18.40
C HIS A 232 13.75 -29.18 -17.28
N GLY A 233 14.65 -30.17 -17.40
CA GLY A 233 15.67 -30.45 -16.40
C GLY A 233 15.12 -30.96 -15.07
N LEU A 234 13.95 -31.59 -15.07
CA LEU A 234 13.26 -32.15 -13.90
C LEU A 234 13.43 -33.69 -13.79
N GLY A 235 14.39 -34.26 -14.52
CA GLY A 235 14.66 -35.69 -14.51
C GLY A 235 15.88 -36.05 -13.66
N ASP A 236 15.66 -36.65 -12.49
CA ASP A 236 16.73 -37.26 -11.70
C ASP A 236 17.23 -38.55 -12.35
N ALA A 237 18.55 -38.64 -12.48
CA ALA A 237 19.30 -39.83 -12.89
C ALA A 237 19.37 -40.81 -11.71
N SER A 238 18.31 -41.56 -11.46
CA SER A 238 18.31 -42.72 -10.55
C SER A 238 17.16 -43.67 -10.89
N GLY A 239 17.52 -44.86 -11.37
CA GLY A 239 16.79 -46.14 -11.26
C GLY A 239 15.35 -46.23 -11.77
N ASP A 240 15.16 -46.79 -12.97
CA ASP A 240 14.79 -48.21 -13.07
C ASP A 240 14.89 -48.67 -14.53
N GLY A 241 15.74 -49.67 -14.75
CA GLY A 241 15.88 -50.40 -16.00
C GLY A 241 15.24 -51.77 -15.82
N GLY A 242 14.37 -52.14 -16.75
CA GLY A 242 13.73 -53.45 -16.86
C GLY A 242 12.52 -53.29 -17.78
N ALA A 243 12.66 -53.55 -19.08
CA ALA A 243 12.60 -54.86 -19.73
C ALA A 243 11.23 -55.00 -20.45
N ASP A 244 11.33 -55.43 -21.70
CA ASP A 244 10.28 -55.52 -22.72
C ASP A 244 9.07 -56.37 -22.33
N SER A 245 7.88 -56.01 -22.84
CA SER A 245 6.98 -56.97 -23.51
C SER A 245 6.00 -56.19 -24.40
N GLU A 246 5.83 -56.73 -25.62
CA GLU A 246 4.90 -56.45 -26.73
C GLU A 246 3.68 -55.54 -26.52
#